data_AF-A0A6S7HZC4-F1
#
_entry.id   AF-A0A6S7HZC4-F1
#
_cell.length_a   1.000
_cell.length_b   1.000
_cell.length_c   1.000
_cell.angle_alpha   90.00
_cell.angle_beta   90.00
_cell.angle_gamma   90.00
#
_symmetry.space_group_name_H-M   'P 1'
#
loop_
_entity.id
_entity.type
_entity.pdbx_description
1 polymer ?
#
loop_
_entity_poly.entity_id
_entity_poly.type
_entity_poly.pdbx_seq_one_letter_code
_entity_poly.pdbx_strand_id
1 'polypeptide(L)'
;MTPVATLASLILLAQIMSINAVLTKPDATFGKQCPAGTGISRIISYYSSGHKDRAWAFFCRRDLKITNTCGWSGWLNWYEQELLFQCPTGVLTGVFSTHNNNYQDRRFRFRCCRTKRVCQYDCRWTGYVNTFKGLKNYVVPYGYFITGAKSHHDNRHEDRVWRFLICRFH
;
A
#
# COMPACT_ATOMS: atom_id res chain seq x y z
N MET A 1 18.19 15.02 38.92
CA MET A 1 16.74 15.15 38.71
C MET A 1 16.39 14.42 37.43
N THR A 2 15.75 13.25 37.51
CA THR A 2 15.34 12.49 36.31
C THR A 2 14.11 13.18 35.70
N PRO A 3 14.08 13.43 34.38
CA PRO A 3 12.92 14.06 33.77
C PRO A 3 11.77 13.05 33.75
N VAL A 4 10.66 13.38 34.43
CA VAL A 4 9.43 12.60 34.36
C VAL A 4 8.76 12.93 33.02
N ALA A 5 8.72 11.95 32.11
CA ALA A 5 8.03 12.10 30.85
C ALA A 5 6.52 12.30 31.09
N THR A 6 5.92 13.31 30.45
CA THR A 6 4.49 13.58 30.61
C THR A 6 3.64 12.49 29.96
N LEU A 7 2.41 12.29 30.45
CA LEU A 7 1.47 11.32 29.90
C LEU A 7 1.22 11.55 28.38
N ALA A 8 1.17 12.81 27.94
CA ALA A 8 1.04 13.16 26.52
C ALA A 8 2.29 12.74 25.71
N SER A 9 3.49 12.93 26.27
CA SER A 9 4.76 12.47 25.67
C SER A 9 4.83 10.95 25.58
N LEU A 10 4.35 10.24 26.61
CA LEU A 10 4.28 8.78 26.64
C LEU A 10 3.25 8.22 25.64
N ILE A 11 2.10 8.87 25.48
CA ILE A 11 1.10 8.51 24.46
C ILE A 11 1.64 8.77 23.05
N LEU A 12 2.32 9.90 22.83
CA LEU A 12 2.95 10.22 21.55
C LEU A 12 4.07 9.23 21.20
N LEU A 13 4.93 8.88 22.17
CA LEU A 13 5.96 7.85 22.01
C LEU A 13 5.36 6.45 21.77
N ALA A 14 4.29 6.08 22.48
CA ALA A 14 3.58 4.82 22.25
C ALA A 14 2.91 4.77 20.87
N GLN A 15 2.35 5.88 20.38
CA GLN A 15 1.83 5.98 19.01
C GLN A 15 2.96 5.85 17.97
N ILE A 16 4.10 6.51 18.18
CA ILE A 16 5.27 6.42 17.29
C ILE A 16 5.86 5.00 17.27
N MET A 17 5.97 4.34 18.43
CA MET A 17 6.40 2.94 18.54
C MET A 17 5.40 1.96 17.88
N SER A 18 4.10 2.22 18.03
CA SER A 18 3.05 1.39 17.40
C SER A 18 3.08 1.50 15.88
N ILE A 19 3.49 2.65 15.32
CA ILE A 19 3.63 2.84 13.87
C ILE A 19 4.82 2.04 13.34
N ASN A 20 5.96 2.05 14.05
CA ASN A 20 7.17 1.31 13.66
C ASN A 20 6.99 -0.22 13.65
N ALA A 21 6.13 -0.78 14.51
CA ALA A 21 5.86 -2.21 14.55
C ALA A 21 5.01 -2.72 13.35
N VAL A 22 4.25 -1.85 12.69
CA VAL A 22 3.37 -2.21 11.56
C VAL A 22 4.07 -2.04 10.21
N LEU A 23 5.09 -1.19 10.16
CA LEU A 23 5.85 -0.87 8.96
C LEU A 23 6.77 -2.03 8.54
N THR A 24 6.90 -2.23 7.24
CA THR A 24 7.97 -3.06 6.68
C THR A 24 9.32 -2.36 6.86
N LYS A 25 10.40 -3.13 6.96
CA LYS A 25 11.76 -2.59 6.95
C LYS A 25 12.13 -2.11 5.53
N PRO A 26 12.79 -0.94 5.36
CA PRO A 26 13.41 -0.56 4.09
C PRO A 26 14.44 -1.60 3.63
N ASP A 27 14.72 -1.65 2.33
CA ASP A 27 15.52 -2.63 1.58
C ASP A 27 15.05 -4.09 1.66
N ALA A 28 14.25 -4.43 2.67
CA ALA A 28 13.73 -5.77 2.84
C ALA A 28 12.67 -6.09 1.77
N THR A 29 12.70 -7.35 1.34
CA THR A 29 11.56 -7.97 0.65
C THR A 29 10.43 -8.16 1.64
N PHE A 30 9.19 -7.91 1.22
CA PHE A 30 8.03 -8.13 2.05
C PHE A 30 6.86 -8.74 1.26
N GLY A 31 6.02 -9.47 2.00
CA GLY A 31 4.67 -9.85 1.59
C GLY A 31 3.68 -9.47 2.68
N LYS A 32 2.64 -8.73 2.32
CA LYS A 32 1.54 -8.37 3.23
C LYS A 32 0.23 -8.80 2.59
N GLN A 33 -0.57 -9.54 3.33
CA GLN A 33 -1.86 -10.05 2.89
C GLN A 33 -2.91 -9.74 3.94
N CYS A 34 -4.06 -9.26 3.49
CA CYS A 34 -5.22 -9.04 4.31
C CYS A 34 -5.88 -10.38 4.70
N PRO A 35 -6.45 -10.50 5.92
CA PRO A 35 -7.24 -11.65 6.32
C PRO A 35 -8.39 -11.96 5.35
N ALA A 36 -8.88 -13.19 5.39
CA ALA A 36 -10.01 -13.65 4.59
C ALA A 36 -11.24 -12.72 4.72
N GLY A 37 -11.88 -12.40 3.59
CA GLY A 37 -13.02 -11.48 3.54
C GLY A 37 -12.69 -10.02 3.85
N THR A 38 -11.43 -9.62 3.78
CA THR A 38 -11.00 -8.23 4.00
C THR A 38 -10.18 -7.69 2.82
N GLY A 39 -10.30 -6.39 2.55
CA GLY A 39 -9.57 -5.68 1.50
C GLY A 39 -8.70 -4.56 2.05
N ILE A 40 -7.70 -4.15 1.28
CA ILE A 40 -6.83 -3.03 1.69
C ILE A 40 -7.69 -1.76 1.81
N SER A 41 -7.59 -1.11 2.97
CA SER A 41 -8.42 0.03 3.37
C SER A 41 -7.64 1.27 3.74
N ARG A 42 -6.35 1.12 4.06
CA ARG A 42 -5.41 2.22 4.25
C ARG A 42 -4.00 1.77 3.90
N ILE A 43 -3.25 2.67 3.29
CA ILE A 43 -1.83 2.47 2.95
C ILE A 43 -1.06 3.64 3.53
N ILE A 44 -0.16 3.34 4.46
CA ILE A 44 0.81 4.30 4.97
C ILE A 44 2.18 3.92 4.42
N SER A 45 2.96 4.90 3.99
CA SER A 45 4.34 4.68 3.62
C SER A 45 5.16 5.97 3.77
N TYR A 46 6.36 5.85 4.29
CA TYR A 46 7.32 6.94 4.39
C TYR A 46 8.60 6.55 3.65
N TYR A 47 9.32 7.58 3.20
CA TYR A 47 10.60 7.42 2.52
C TYR A 47 11.74 7.48 3.52
N SER A 48 12.65 6.52 3.43
CA SER A 48 13.90 6.46 4.20
C SER A 48 15.03 6.97 3.31
N SER A 49 15.53 8.18 3.59
CA SER A 49 16.61 8.78 2.79
C SER A 49 17.89 7.97 2.81
N GLY A 50 18.24 7.36 3.95
CA GLY A 50 19.45 6.55 4.09
C GLY A 50 19.42 5.25 3.28
N HIS A 51 18.22 4.72 2.99
CA HIS A 51 18.05 3.49 2.20
C HIS A 51 17.59 3.80 0.76
N LYS A 52 17.26 5.08 0.49
CA LYS A 52 16.56 5.52 -0.73
C LYS A 52 15.37 4.65 -1.08
N ASP A 53 14.60 4.30 -0.06
CA ASP A 53 13.56 3.30 -0.17
C ASP A 53 12.37 3.62 0.76
N ARG A 54 11.21 3.04 0.46
CA ARG A 54 10.00 3.19 1.24
C ARG A 54 9.75 2.01 2.17
N ALA A 55 9.34 2.34 3.40
CA ALA A 55 8.69 1.42 4.32
C ALA A 55 7.16 1.54 4.19
N TRP A 56 6.44 0.45 4.48
CA TRP A 56 5.03 0.30 4.13
C TRP A 56 4.21 -0.32 5.26
N ALA A 57 3.00 0.19 5.47
CA ALA A 57 2.00 -0.40 6.34
C ALA A 57 0.65 -0.47 5.60
N PHE A 58 0.00 -1.63 5.68
CA PHE A 58 -1.28 -1.90 5.04
C PHE A 58 -2.31 -2.29 6.09
N PHE A 59 -3.46 -1.63 6.07
CA PHE A 59 -4.57 -1.92 6.96
C PHE A 59 -5.74 -2.49 6.18
N CYS A 60 -6.47 -3.42 6.78
CA CYS A 60 -7.51 -4.18 6.11
C CYS A 60 -8.87 -3.89 6.73
N ARG A 61 -9.90 -3.80 5.89
CA ARG A 61 -11.29 -3.64 6.31
C ARG A 61 -12.10 -4.83 5.81
N ARG A 62 -12.89 -5.44 6.70
CA ARG A 62 -13.81 -6.52 6.37
C ARG A 62 -14.95 -6.00 5.50
N ASP A 63 -15.31 -6.75 4.47
CA ASP A 63 -16.54 -6.55 3.72
C ASP A 63 -17.07 -7.91 3.21
N LEU A 64 -18.35 -8.18 3.44
CA LEU A 64 -19.00 -9.45 3.09
C LEU A 64 -19.06 -9.72 1.58
N LYS A 65 -18.80 -8.71 0.76
CA LYS A 65 -18.68 -8.83 -0.70
C LYS A 65 -17.38 -9.50 -1.11
N ILE A 66 -16.31 -9.42 -0.32
CA ILE A 66 -15.00 -10.00 -0.67
C ILE A 66 -15.02 -11.50 -0.40
N THR A 67 -14.70 -12.29 -1.41
CA THR A 67 -14.61 -13.76 -1.32
C THR A 67 -13.19 -14.21 -0.96
N ASN A 68 -13.03 -15.51 -0.74
CA ASN A 68 -11.72 -16.12 -0.51
C ASN A 68 -11.08 -16.67 -1.79
N THR A 69 -11.73 -16.51 -2.96
CA THR A 69 -11.14 -16.86 -4.25
C THR A 69 -10.20 -15.75 -4.68
N CYS A 70 -8.90 -16.01 -4.58
CA CYS A 70 -7.88 -15.00 -4.76
C CYS A 70 -6.69 -15.52 -5.55
N GLY A 71 -5.94 -14.62 -6.18
CA GLY A 71 -4.73 -14.93 -6.92
C GLY A 71 -3.70 -13.81 -6.83
N TRP A 72 -2.42 -14.18 -6.82
CA TRP A 72 -1.32 -13.24 -6.99
C TRP A 72 -1.06 -13.01 -8.47
N SER A 73 -0.79 -11.77 -8.85
CA SER A 73 -0.21 -11.46 -10.15
C SER A 73 1.21 -12.03 -10.27
N GLY A 74 1.74 -12.04 -11.51
CA GLY A 74 3.18 -12.01 -11.73
C GLY A 74 3.81 -10.68 -11.26
N TRP A 75 5.08 -10.48 -11.57
CA TRP A 75 5.72 -9.17 -11.40
C TRP A 75 5.13 -8.16 -12.37
N LEU A 76 4.67 -7.03 -11.85
CA LEU A 76 3.91 -6.04 -12.62
C LEU A 76 4.79 -4.95 -13.23
N ASN A 77 6.02 -4.84 -12.78
CA ASN A 77 7.01 -3.91 -13.29
C ASN A 77 8.41 -4.51 -13.21
N TRP A 78 9.29 -3.99 -14.06
CA TRP A 78 10.73 -4.01 -13.83
C TRP A 78 11.15 -2.78 -13.00
N TYR A 79 12.39 -2.77 -12.51
CA TYR A 79 12.94 -1.59 -11.82
C TYR A 79 12.98 -0.39 -12.76
N GLU A 80 12.81 0.81 -12.20
CA GLU A 80 12.75 2.12 -12.86
C GLU A 80 11.61 2.29 -13.88
N GLN A 81 10.83 1.23 -14.12
CA GLN A 81 9.71 1.24 -15.05
C GLN A 81 8.38 1.59 -14.37
N GLU A 82 7.44 2.08 -15.18
CA GLU A 82 6.06 2.31 -14.78
C GLU A 82 5.41 1.02 -14.25
N LEU A 83 4.50 1.20 -13.29
CA LEU A 83 3.52 0.20 -12.91
C LEU A 83 2.14 0.71 -13.30
N LEU A 84 1.39 -0.08 -14.05
CA LEU A 84 -0.05 0.11 -14.26
C LEU A 84 -0.74 -1.25 -14.17
N PHE A 85 -1.65 -1.39 -13.21
CA PHE A 85 -2.34 -2.65 -12.97
C PHE A 85 -3.77 -2.43 -12.49
N GLN A 86 -4.66 -3.29 -12.97
CA GLN A 86 -6.01 -3.46 -12.45
C GLN A 86 -6.26 -4.95 -12.22
N CYS A 87 -6.87 -5.30 -11.10
CA CYS A 87 -7.33 -6.65 -10.84
C CYS A 87 -8.26 -7.10 -11.97
N PRO A 88 -8.02 -8.25 -12.62
CA PRO A 88 -8.92 -8.77 -13.64
C PRO A 88 -10.35 -8.95 -13.10
N THR A 89 -10.46 -9.35 -11.84
CA THR A 89 -11.71 -9.39 -11.07
C THR A 89 -11.47 -9.02 -9.61
N GLY A 90 -12.40 -8.26 -9.01
CA GLY A 90 -12.42 -7.99 -7.58
C GLY A 90 -11.45 -6.90 -7.10
N VAL A 91 -10.88 -7.09 -5.92
CA VAL A 91 -10.20 -6.02 -5.15
C VAL A 91 -8.80 -6.42 -4.67
N LEU A 92 -7.93 -5.44 -4.47
CA LEU A 92 -6.59 -5.62 -3.91
C LEU A 92 -6.69 -6.03 -2.43
N THR A 93 -6.05 -7.15 -2.11
CA THR A 93 -6.02 -7.76 -0.76
C THR A 93 -4.61 -8.08 -0.30
N GLY A 94 -3.58 -7.81 -1.11
CA GLY A 94 -2.21 -8.05 -0.70
C GLY A 94 -1.20 -7.43 -1.65
N VAL A 95 0.00 -7.21 -1.12
CA VAL A 95 1.14 -6.63 -1.82
C VAL A 95 2.38 -7.46 -1.50
N PHE A 96 3.13 -7.81 -2.52
CA PHE A 96 4.46 -8.39 -2.38
C PHE A 96 5.45 -7.51 -3.13
N SER A 97 6.59 -7.22 -2.53
CA SER A 97 7.57 -6.34 -3.13
C SER A 97 8.99 -6.71 -2.72
N THR A 98 9.91 -6.53 -3.64
CA THR A 98 11.35 -6.66 -3.42
C THR A 98 12.04 -5.37 -3.86
N HIS A 99 13.08 -4.98 -3.12
CA HIS A 99 13.89 -3.79 -3.37
C HIS A 99 15.23 -4.21 -3.98
N ASN A 100 15.83 -3.34 -4.78
CA ASN A 100 17.18 -3.54 -5.29
C ASN A 100 18.01 -2.26 -5.18
N ASN A 101 19.12 -2.35 -4.45
CA ASN A 101 19.98 -1.20 -4.14
C ASN A 101 20.74 -0.65 -5.36
N ASN A 102 20.87 -1.41 -6.47
CA ASN A 102 21.50 -0.88 -7.68
C ASN A 102 20.55 0.07 -8.41
N TYR A 103 19.25 -0.23 -8.39
CA TYR A 103 18.21 0.60 -9.01
C TYR A 103 17.55 1.58 -8.03
N GLN A 104 17.77 1.40 -6.72
CA GLN A 104 17.10 2.13 -5.62
C GLN A 104 15.57 2.15 -5.79
N ASP A 105 15.04 1.00 -6.20
CA ASP A 105 13.67 0.88 -6.62
C ASP A 105 13.09 -0.51 -6.29
N ARG A 106 11.76 -0.60 -6.35
CA ARG A 106 10.98 -1.77 -6.01
C ARG A 106 10.20 -2.35 -7.20
N ARG A 107 10.14 -3.68 -7.23
CA ARG A 107 9.17 -4.43 -8.04
C ARG A 107 7.97 -4.81 -7.19
N PHE A 108 6.80 -4.94 -7.83
CA PHE A 108 5.55 -5.24 -7.13
C PHE A 108 4.78 -6.39 -7.76
N ARG A 109 4.11 -7.14 -6.89
CA ARG A 109 3.02 -8.07 -7.20
C ARG A 109 1.83 -7.71 -6.34
N PHE A 110 0.62 -7.87 -6.87
CA PHE A 110 -0.61 -7.65 -6.12
C PHE A 110 -1.43 -8.92 -6.03
N ARG A 111 -2.11 -9.08 -4.89
CA ARG A 111 -3.09 -10.14 -4.67
C ARG A 111 -4.49 -9.58 -4.86
N CYS A 112 -5.26 -10.20 -5.75
CA CYS A 112 -6.65 -9.85 -5.99
C CYS A 112 -7.55 -10.93 -5.39
N CYS A 113 -8.63 -10.54 -4.71
CA CYS A 113 -9.73 -11.45 -4.36
C CYS A 113 -10.99 -11.06 -5.10
N ARG A 114 -11.72 -12.05 -5.61
CA ARG A 114 -13.01 -11.84 -6.26
C ARG A 114 -14.01 -11.26 -5.27
N THR A 115 -14.95 -10.50 -5.79
CA THR A 115 -16.15 -10.07 -5.08
C THR A 115 -17.32 -10.97 -5.45
N LYS A 116 -18.24 -11.23 -4.51
CA LYS A 116 -19.52 -11.95 -4.76
C LYS A 116 -20.39 -11.25 -5.80
N ARG A 117 -20.19 -9.94 -5.88
CA ARG A 117 -20.87 -8.96 -6.72
C ARG A 117 -19.95 -8.65 -7.90
N VAL A 118 -20.38 -8.95 -9.12
CA VAL A 118 -19.54 -8.92 -10.34
C VAL A 118 -19.55 -7.55 -11.03
N CYS A 119 -20.53 -6.70 -10.72
CA CYS A 119 -20.66 -5.40 -11.37
C CYS A 119 -19.90 -4.33 -10.58
N GLN A 120 -18.69 -4.01 -11.06
CA GLN A 120 -17.97 -2.82 -10.65
C GLN A 120 -18.65 -1.57 -11.23
N TYR A 121 -18.75 -0.51 -10.43
CA TYR A 121 -19.30 0.78 -10.86
C TYR A 121 -18.62 1.92 -10.12
N ASP A 122 -18.87 3.16 -10.58
CA ASP A 122 -18.32 4.39 -9.97
C ASP A 122 -16.80 4.28 -9.78
N CYS A 123 -16.13 3.84 -10.85
CA CYS A 123 -14.69 3.63 -10.87
C CYS A 123 -13.98 4.94 -11.20
N ARG A 124 -12.99 5.30 -10.40
CA ARG A 124 -12.15 6.48 -10.67
C ARG A 124 -10.73 6.30 -10.16
N TRP A 125 -9.79 6.86 -10.92
CA TRP A 125 -8.42 7.03 -10.45
C TRP A 125 -8.38 8.17 -9.44
N THR A 126 -7.68 7.96 -8.33
CA THR A 126 -7.31 9.06 -7.43
C THR A 126 -6.36 10.04 -8.13
N GLY A 127 -6.13 11.21 -7.54
CA GLY A 127 -4.88 11.95 -7.77
C GLY A 127 -3.66 11.18 -7.27
N TYR A 128 -2.46 11.75 -7.43
CA TYR A 128 -1.27 11.21 -6.75
C TYR A 128 -1.46 11.33 -5.23
N VAL A 129 -1.35 10.20 -4.53
CA VAL A 129 -1.58 10.13 -3.08
C VAL A 129 -0.33 10.44 -2.26
N ASN A 130 0.78 10.76 -2.94
CA ASN A 130 2.02 11.21 -2.36
C ASN A 130 2.84 11.99 -3.40
N THR A 131 3.74 12.83 -2.92
CA THR A 131 4.88 13.37 -3.67
C THR A 131 6.10 12.46 -3.52
N PHE A 132 7.13 12.67 -4.35
CA PHE A 132 8.44 12.03 -4.14
C PHE A 132 9.02 12.39 -2.78
N LYS A 133 9.59 11.40 -2.10
CA LYS A 133 10.12 11.45 -0.72
C LYS A 133 9.09 11.86 0.35
N GLY A 134 7.88 12.24 -0.05
CA GLY A 134 6.79 12.62 0.82
C GLY A 134 6.10 11.43 1.48
N LEU A 135 5.43 11.72 2.59
CA LEU A 135 4.56 10.77 3.28
C LEU A 135 3.38 10.38 2.36
N LYS A 136 3.07 9.09 2.34
CA LYS A 136 1.83 8.54 1.80
C LYS A 136 0.96 8.08 2.96
N ASN A 137 -0.25 8.61 3.07
CA ASN A 137 -1.26 8.14 4.02
C ASN A 137 -2.62 8.15 3.33
N TYR A 138 -2.87 7.13 2.51
CA TYR A 138 -4.10 7.02 1.73
C TYR A 138 -5.11 6.17 2.48
N VAL A 139 -6.30 6.72 2.75
CA VAL A 139 -7.45 6.01 3.31
C VAL A 139 -8.48 5.80 2.21
N VAL A 140 -8.92 4.56 2.02
CA VAL A 140 -9.93 4.21 1.03
C VAL A 140 -11.29 4.72 1.53
N PRO A 141 -12.01 5.54 0.74
CA PRO A 141 -13.33 6.02 1.13
C PRO A 141 -14.29 4.87 1.48
N TYR A 142 -15.24 5.15 2.36
CA TYR A 142 -16.26 4.16 2.72
C TYR A 142 -17.06 3.74 1.48
N GLY A 143 -17.35 2.44 1.35
CA GLY A 143 -18.06 1.87 0.19
C GLY A 143 -17.20 1.66 -1.06
N TYR A 144 -15.97 2.19 -1.12
CA TYR A 144 -15.01 1.93 -2.19
C TYR A 144 -13.98 0.87 -1.81
N PHE A 145 -13.37 0.29 -2.83
CA PHE A 145 -12.27 -0.66 -2.74
C PHE A 145 -11.19 -0.30 -3.75
N ILE A 146 -9.93 -0.59 -3.43
CA ILE A 146 -8.84 -0.48 -4.40
C ILE A 146 -8.94 -1.68 -5.35
N THR A 147 -9.09 -1.40 -6.64
CA THR A 147 -9.16 -2.42 -7.71
C THR A 147 -7.96 -2.33 -8.65
N GLY A 148 -7.16 -1.27 -8.57
CA GLY A 148 -5.93 -1.12 -9.35
C GLY A 148 -4.96 -0.12 -8.73
N ALA A 149 -3.74 -0.11 -9.26
CA ALA A 149 -2.67 0.78 -8.85
C ALA A 149 -1.89 1.26 -10.07
N LYS A 150 -1.43 2.51 -10.01
CA LYS A 150 -0.46 3.10 -10.93
C LYS A 150 0.68 3.69 -10.14
N SER A 151 1.91 3.51 -10.59
CA SER A 151 3.08 4.09 -9.96
C SER A 151 4.16 4.46 -10.95
N HIS A 152 4.74 5.65 -10.74
CA HIS A 152 5.83 6.22 -11.53
C HIS A 152 7.07 6.35 -10.66
N HIS A 153 8.23 5.93 -11.19
CA HIS A 153 9.54 6.06 -10.57
C HIS A 153 10.30 7.26 -11.16
N ASP A 154 11.07 7.96 -10.34
CA ASP A 154 11.97 9.02 -10.79
C ASP A 154 13.37 8.82 -10.22
N ASN A 155 14.37 8.72 -11.10
CA ASN A 155 15.77 8.42 -10.73
C ASN A 155 16.45 9.59 -9.98
N ARG A 156 15.98 10.83 -10.14
CA ARG A 156 16.53 11.96 -9.35
C ARG A 156 16.10 11.85 -7.88
N HIS A 157 14.90 11.33 -7.64
CA HIS A 157 14.39 11.12 -6.28
C HIS A 157 14.70 9.73 -5.73
N GLU A 158 14.94 8.74 -6.60
CA GLU A 158 15.04 7.32 -6.26
C GLU A 158 13.82 6.89 -5.44
N ASP A 159 12.64 7.19 -6.00
CA ASP A 159 11.38 7.01 -5.30
C ASP A 159 10.19 6.91 -6.26
N ARG A 160 9.08 6.39 -5.74
CA ARG A 160 7.83 6.20 -6.47
C ARG A 160 6.67 7.05 -5.95
N VAL A 161 5.94 7.66 -6.87
CA VAL A 161 4.61 8.27 -6.63
C VAL A 161 3.49 7.32 -7.03
N TRP A 162 2.34 7.41 -6.36
CA TRP A 162 1.27 6.41 -6.45
C TRP A 162 -0.10 7.02 -6.74
N ARG A 163 -0.90 6.32 -7.54
CA ARG A 163 -2.34 6.52 -7.74
C ARG A 163 -3.05 5.20 -7.61
N PHE A 164 -4.29 5.20 -7.17
CA PHE A 164 -5.10 3.99 -7.05
C PHE A 164 -6.38 4.13 -7.88
N LEU A 165 -6.77 3.04 -8.53
CA LEU A 165 -8.10 2.89 -9.08
C LEU A 165 -8.99 2.39 -7.95
N ILE A 166 -10.04 3.14 -7.65
CA ILE A 166 -11.06 2.74 -6.70
C ILE A 166 -12.40 2.57 -7.38
N CYS A 167 -13.16 1.56 -6.97
CA CYS A 167 -14.50 1.26 -7.48
C CYS A 167 -15.45 0.88 -6.34
N ARG A 168 -16.74 0.93 -6.62
CA ARG A 168 -17.81 0.33 -5.81
C ARG A 168 -18.30 -0.96 -6.47
N PHE A 169 -19.01 -1.81 -5.70
CA PHE A 169 -19.55 -3.09 -6.18
C PHE A 169 -21.03 -3.24 -5.83
N HIS A 170 -21.85 -3.58 -6.84
CA HIS A 170 -23.30 -3.78 -6.76
C HIS A 170 -23.70 -5.22 -6.58
#